data_AF-W1P472-F1
#
_entry.id   AF-W1P472-F1
#
_cell.length_a   1.000
_cell.length_b   1.000
_cell.length_c   1.000
_cell.angle_alpha   90.00
_cell.angle_beta   90.00
_cell.angle_gamma   90.00
#
_symmetry.space_group_name_H-M   'P 1'
#
loop_
_entity.id
_entity.type
_entity.pdbx_description
1 polymer ?
#
loop_
_entity_poly.entity_id
_entity_poly.type
_entity_poly.pdbx_seq_one_letter_code
_entity_poly.pdbx_strand_id
1 'polypeptide(L)'
;MFRLTEHKLICVVFLVFLVFQNQRNLALAQGGFVQTRGTHFIVNGSPFYVNGFNVYWMVQMASNPSTRGKVTSVFQQASSYGLTEARTWAFSDGGYRPLQISPGSYNEDMVKGLDFVISEARRYGVCLMLSFVNNYKDLGGRPQWARNQGQSLSSDDDYFSV
;
A
#
# COMPACT_ATOMS: atom_id res chain seq x y z
N MET A 1 49.19 -22.78 2.88
CA MET A 1 48.11 -22.44 3.83
C MET A 1 48.05 -20.91 3.95
N PHE A 2 47.13 -20.24 3.27
CA PHE A 2 47.02 -18.78 3.33
C PHE A 2 46.25 -18.36 4.60
N ARG A 3 46.90 -17.68 5.53
CA ARG A 3 46.23 -17.02 6.67
C ARG A 3 45.71 -15.65 6.22
N LEU A 4 44.41 -15.42 6.37
CA LEU A 4 43.82 -14.08 6.25
C LEU A 4 44.21 -13.26 7.48
N THR A 5 44.73 -12.05 7.26
CA THR A 5 44.96 -11.07 8.33
C THR A 5 43.64 -10.41 8.74
N GLU A 6 43.54 -9.88 9.97
CA GLU A 6 42.29 -9.31 10.52
C GLU A 6 41.65 -8.26 9.59
N HIS A 7 42.45 -7.38 8.99
CA HIS A 7 41.96 -6.40 8.02
C HIS A 7 41.35 -7.05 6.77
N LYS A 8 41.93 -8.16 6.28
CA LYS A 8 41.36 -8.89 5.14
C LYS A 8 40.07 -9.60 5.53
N LEU A 9 39.96 -10.08 6.77
CA LEU A 9 38.73 -10.69 7.29
C LEU A 9 37.59 -9.67 7.41
N ILE A 10 37.88 -8.47 7.94
CA ILE A 10 36.92 -7.36 8.02
C ILE A 10 36.43 -6.95 6.63
N CYS A 11 37.36 -6.79 5.66
CA CYS A 11 36.98 -6.47 4.28
C CYS A 11 36.10 -7.56 3.66
N VAL A 12 36.39 -8.84 3.92
CA VAL A 12 35.57 -9.97 3.42
C VAL A 12 34.17 -9.95 4.05
N VAL A 13 34.05 -9.74 5.37
CA VAL A 13 32.74 -9.65 6.04
C VAL A 13 31.95 -8.45 5.52
N PHE A 14 32.59 -7.30 5.33
CA PHE A 14 31.94 -6.12 4.77
C PHE A 14 31.50 -6.33 3.31
N LEU A 15 32.33 -6.98 2.48
CA LEU A 15 31.96 -7.38 1.12
C LEU A 15 30.79 -8.36 1.09
N VAL A 16 30.79 -9.37 1.97
CA VAL A 16 29.68 -10.32 2.11
C VAL A 16 28.40 -9.60 2.53
N PHE A 17 28.51 -8.65 3.48
CA PHE A 17 27.38 -7.82 3.90
C PHE A 17 26.85 -6.96 2.74
N LEU A 18 27.74 -6.31 1.96
CA LEU A 18 27.36 -5.53 0.78
C LEU A 18 26.69 -6.40 -0.30
N VAL A 19 27.21 -7.60 -0.56
CA VAL A 19 26.59 -8.56 -1.50
C VAL A 19 25.20 -8.98 -1.01
N PHE A 20 25.04 -9.27 0.28
CA PHE A 20 23.74 -9.59 0.89
C PHE A 20 22.74 -8.43 0.77
N GLN A 21 23.17 -7.20 1.05
CA GLN A 21 22.34 -6.00 0.89
C GLN A 21 21.91 -5.82 -0.57
N ASN A 22 22.84 -6.01 -1.51
CA ASN A 22 22.56 -5.86 -2.95
C ASN A 22 21.59 -6.94 -3.46
N GLN A 23 21.71 -8.19 -2.98
CA GLN A 23 20.76 -9.26 -3.33
C GLN A 23 19.35 -9.01 -2.76
N ARG A 24 19.23 -8.46 -1.54
CA ARG A 24 17.94 -8.04 -0.99
C ARG A 24 17.31 -6.92 -1.82
N ASN A 25 18.11 -5.94 -2.24
CA ASN A 25 17.65 -4.85 -3.11
C ASN A 25 17.22 -5.37 -4.50
N LEU A 26 17.93 -6.34 -5.08
CA LEU A 26 17.55 -7.00 -6.32
C LEU A 26 16.26 -7.82 -6.17
N ALA A 27 16.08 -8.53 -5.05
CA ALA A 27 14.86 -9.26 -4.76
C ALA A 27 13.67 -8.30 -4.55
N LEU A 28 13.86 -7.15 -3.89
CA LEU A 28 12.84 -6.10 -3.79
C LEU A 28 12.54 -5.47 -5.17
N ALA A 29 13.57 -5.28 -6.01
CA ALA A 29 13.44 -4.70 -7.34
C ALA A 29 12.77 -5.64 -8.36
N GLN A 30 12.86 -6.97 -8.16
CA GLN A 30 12.27 -7.98 -9.06
C GLN A 30 10.75 -8.14 -8.95
N GLY A 31 10.05 -7.29 -8.16
CA GLY A 31 8.60 -7.10 -8.29
C GLY A 31 7.78 -8.40 -8.29
N GLY A 32 7.77 -9.10 -7.16
CA GLY A 32 6.94 -10.30 -6.97
C GLY A 32 5.65 -10.00 -6.23
N PHE A 33 4.63 -10.83 -6.43
CA PHE A 33 3.45 -10.82 -5.59
C PHE A 33 3.78 -11.39 -4.20
N VAL A 34 3.18 -10.81 -3.16
CA VAL A 34 3.18 -11.43 -1.83
C VAL A 34 2.34 -12.71 -1.90
N GLN A 35 2.89 -13.81 -1.39
CA GLN A 35 2.24 -15.12 -1.36
C GLN A 35 2.22 -15.66 0.07
N THR A 36 1.53 -16.77 0.27
CA THR A 36 1.51 -17.51 1.55
C THR A 36 2.31 -18.80 1.44
N ARG A 37 3.04 -19.16 2.51
CA ARG A 37 3.64 -20.48 2.71
C ARG A 37 3.33 -20.91 4.15
N GLY A 38 2.37 -21.83 4.30
CA GLY A 38 1.84 -22.18 5.62
C GLY A 38 1.27 -20.95 6.32
N THR A 39 1.79 -20.63 7.49
CA THR A 39 1.38 -19.48 8.31
C THR A 39 2.20 -18.19 8.06
N HIS A 40 3.05 -18.17 7.03
CA HIS A 40 3.94 -17.04 6.75
C HIS A 40 3.65 -16.41 5.39
N PHE A 41 3.85 -15.10 5.28
CA PHE A 41 3.97 -14.44 3.98
C PHE A 41 5.37 -14.62 3.40
N ILE A 42 5.45 -14.72 2.08
CA ILE A 42 6.70 -14.77 1.33
C ILE A 42 6.64 -13.81 0.14
N VAL A 43 7.78 -13.24 -0.23
CA VAL A 43 7.97 -12.49 -1.49
C VAL A 43 9.31 -12.89 -2.08
N ASN A 44 9.33 -13.24 -3.37
CA ASN A 44 10.54 -13.66 -4.08
C ASN A 44 11.34 -14.75 -3.32
N GLY A 45 10.61 -15.75 -2.80
CA GLY A 45 11.18 -16.90 -2.08
C GLY A 45 11.61 -16.63 -0.63
N SER A 46 11.60 -15.38 -0.17
CA SER A 46 12.02 -14.99 1.18
C SER A 46 10.83 -14.68 2.09
N PRO A 47 10.91 -14.91 3.42
CA PRO A 47 9.88 -14.48 4.37
C PRO A 47 9.62 -12.98 4.28
N PHE A 48 8.34 -12.62 4.24
CA PHE A 48 7.87 -11.23 4.26
C PHE A 48 7.19 -10.97 5.60
N TYR A 49 7.72 -10.00 6.35
CA TYR A 49 7.13 -9.57 7.62
C TYR A 49 6.49 -8.21 7.43
N VAL A 50 5.23 -8.11 7.82
CA VAL A 50 4.47 -6.86 7.76
C VAL A 50 4.84 -6.00 8.96
N ASN A 51 5.40 -4.82 8.67
CA ASN A 51 5.53 -3.72 9.61
C ASN A 51 4.87 -2.51 8.94
N GLY A 52 3.58 -2.35 9.17
CA GLY A 52 2.72 -1.53 8.33
C GLY A 52 2.10 -0.32 9.02
N PHE A 53 1.37 0.47 8.25
CA PHE A 53 0.63 1.64 8.72
C PHE A 53 -0.65 1.86 7.92
N ASN A 54 -1.61 2.59 8.50
CA ASN A 54 -2.87 2.94 7.83
C ASN A 54 -2.82 4.40 7.34
N VAL A 55 -3.23 4.62 6.10
CA VAL A 55 -3.18 5.94 5.45
C VAL A 55 -4.33 6.12 4.45
N TYR A 56 -5.56 6.06 4.95
CA TYR A 56 -6.79 6.05 4.14
C TYR A 56 -6.95 7.23 3.16
N TRP A 57 -6.39 8.40 3.48
CA TRP A 57 -6.58 9.64 2.73
C TRP A 57 -5.65 9.79 1.51
N MET A 58 -4.77 8.82 1.27
CA MET A 58 -3.64 8.97 0.34
C MET A 58 -4.07 9.24 -1.10
N VAL A 59 -5.09 8.54 -1.60
CA VAL A 59 -5.61 8.70 -2.96
C VAL A 59 -6.18 10.10 -3.16
N GLN A 60 -6.87 10.65 -2.14
CA GLN A 60 -7.43 11.99 -2.20
C GLN A 60 -6.35 13.08 -2.22
N MET A 61 -5.25 12.89 -1.49
CA MET A 61 -4.10 13.80 -1.57
C MET A 61 -3.34 13.66 -2.90
N ALA A 62 -3.28 12.46 -3.46
CA ALA A 62 -2.63 12.19 -4.75
C ALA A 62 -3.40 12.76 -5.94
N SER A 63 -4.74 12.83 -5.87
CA SER A 63 -5.57 13.35 -6.97
C SER A 63 -5.41 14.86 -7.16
N ASN A 64 -4.99 15.60 -6.13
CA ASN A 64 -4.72 17.02 -6.21
C ASN A 64 -3.21 17.31 -6.37
N PRO A 65 -2.77 17.95 -7.48
CA PRO A 65 -1.36 18.28 -7.70
C PRO A 65 -0.69 19.05 -6.57
N SER A 66 -1.41 19.94 -5.86
CA SER A 66 -0.82 20.76 -4.78
C SER A 66 -0.51 19.96 -3.51
N THR A 67 -1.16 18.81 -3.31
CA THR A 67 -0.97 17.94 -2.15
C THR A 67 -0.27 16.63 -2.48
N ARG A 68 -0.13 16.29 -3.77
CA ARG A 68 0.44 15.03 -4.25
C ARG A 68 1.82 14.72 -3.66
N GLY A 69 2.67 15.74 -3.48
CA GLY A 69 4.00 15.59 -2.88
C GLY A 69 3.99 15.00 -1.46
N LYS A 70 2.88 15.14 -0.71
CA LYS A 70 2.73 14.52 0.62
C LYS A 70 2.78 12.99 0.55
N VAL A 71 2.27 12.39 -0.53
CA VAL A 71 2.27 10.94 -0.73
C VAL A 71 3.70 10.43 -0.89
N THR A 72 4.51 11.11 -1.72
CA THR A 72 5.95 10.85 -1.84
C THR A 72 6.64 10.95 -0.49
N SER A 73 6.40 12.02 0.27
CA SER A 73 7.02 12.21 1.58
C SER A 73 6.65 11.11 2.58
N VAL A 74 5.42 10.60 2.55
CA VAL A 74 4.99 9.49 3.43
C VAL A 74 5.73 8.20 3.07
N PHE A 75 5.79 7.84 1.78
CA PHE A 75 6.50 6.62 1.37
C PHE A 75 8.01 6.70 1.60
N GLN A 76 8.60 7.88 1.39
CA GLN A 76 10.01 8.12 1.71
C GLN A 76 10.29 7.92 3.20
N GLN A 77 9.45 8.48 4.08
CA GLN A 77 9.58 8.30 5.53
C GLN A 77 9.36 6.85 5.95
N ALA A 78 8.31 6.21 5.44
CA ALA A 78 8.00 4.80 5.70
C ALA A 78 9.20 3.90 5.37
N SER A 79 9.78 4.08 4.19
CA SER A 79 10.99 3.37 3.76
C SER A 79 12.18 3.63 4.68
N SER A 80 12.40 4.89 5.09
CA SER A 80 13.50 5.26 6.00
C SER A 80 13.37 4.64 7.41
N TYR A 81 12.15 4.35 7.84
CA TYR A 81 11.86 3.69 9.12
C TYR A 81 11.72 2.16 8.99
N GLY A 82 11.92 1.59 7.80
CA GLY A 82 11.80 0.16 7.56
C GLY A 82 10.36 -0.36 7.64
N LEU A 83 9.36 0.48 7.35
CA LEU A 83 7.99 0.03 7.16
C LEU A 83 7.87 -0.65 5.80
N THR A 84 7.14 -1.77 5.76
CA THR A 84 7.09 -2.67 4.59
C THR A 84 5.73 -2.68 3.89
N GLU A 85 4.70 -2.10 4.52
CA GLU A 85 3.32 -2.16 4.05
C GLU A 85 2.56 -0.86 4.38
N ALA A 86 1.67 -0.45 3.48
CA ALA A 86 0.73 0.65 3.70
C ALA A 86 -0.68 0.25 3.31
N ARG A 87 -1.59 0.27 4.29
CA ARG A 87 -3.01 0.04 4.07
C ARG A 87 -3.70 1.34 3.71
N THR A 88 -4.37 1.37 2.56
CA THR A 88 -5.10 2.54 2.06
C THR A 88 -6.44 2.16 1.43
N TRP A 89 -7.27 3.15 1.13
CA TRP A 89 -8.57 2.97 0.49
C TRP A 89 -8.44 3.20 -1.00
N ALA A 90 -8.92 2.22 -1.78
CA ALA A 90 -9.10 2.28 -3.22
C ALA A 90 -10.59 2.45 -3.57
N PHE A 91 -11.35 3.12 -2.70
CA PHE A 91 -12.75 3.45 -2.88
C PHE A 91 -13.04 4.85 -2.34
N SER A 92 -14.12 5.44 -2.84
CA SER A 92 -14.78 6.61 -2.27
C SER A 92 -16.04 6.82 -3.09
N ASP A 93 -17.19 6.43 -2.55
CA ASP A 93 -18.45 6.33 -3.30
C ASP A 93 -19.38 7.51 -2.97
N GLY A 94 -18.92 8.43 -2.11
CA GLY A 94 -19.64 9.63 -1.71
C GLY A 94 -18.72 10.70 -1.12
N GLY A 95 -19.27 11.90 -0.89
CA GLY A 95 -18.54 13.05 -0.37
C GLY A 95 -18.10 14.05 -1.45
N TYR A 96 -17.18 14.96 -1.10
CA TYR A 96 -16.83 16.11 -1.95
C TYR A 96 -16.12 15.74 -3.26
N ARG A 97 -15.31 14.68 -3.26
CA ARG A 97 -14.56 14.18 -4.43
C ARG A 97 -14.53 12.66 -4.43
N PRO A 98 -15.64 12.00 -4.82
CA PRO A 98 -15.69 10.56 -4.85
C PRO A 98 -14.78 9.99 -5.94
N LEU A 99 -14.24 8.80 -5.70
CA LEU A 99 -13.57 7.98 -6.70
C LEU A 99 -14.61 7.38 -7.66
N GLN A 100 -15.70 6.85 -7.12
CA GLN A 100 -16.86 6.38 -7.88
C GLN A 100 -18.01 7.38 -7.73
N ILE A 101 -18.30 8.11 -8.81
CA ILE A 101 -19.33 9.18 -8.83
C ILE A 101 -20.73 8.55 -8.78
N SER A 102 -20.91 7.46 -9.50
CA SER A 102 -22.10 6.62 -9.55
C SER A 102 -21.70 5.20 -9.97
N PRO A 103 -22.57 4.18 -9.83
CA PRO A 103 -22.23 2.81 -10.23
C PRO A 103 -21.67 2.75 -11.66
N GLY A 104 -20.42 2.32 -11.78
CA GLY A 104 -19.70 2.22 -13.06
C GLY A 104 -19.12 3.53 -13.63
N SER A 105 -19.34 4.68 -12.98
CA SER A 105 -18.80 5.98 -13.38
C SER A 105 -17.74 6.47 -12.39
N TYR A 106 -16.53 6.79 -12.89
CA TYR A 106 -15.37 7.08 -12.06
C TYR A 106 -14.81 8.48 -12.30
N ASN A 107 -14.25 9.06 -11.24
CA ASN A 107 -13.52 10.31 -11.29
C ASN A 107 -12.07 10.06 -11.73
N GLU A 108 -11.73 10.46 -12.95
CA GLU A 108 -10.42 10.23 -13.56
C GLU A 108 -9.24 10.81 -12.74
N ASP A 109 -9.42 11.95 -12.08
CA ASP A 109 -8.37 12.52 -11.23
C ASP A 109 -8.08 11.65 -10.00
N MET A 110 -9.12 11.01 -9.45
CA MET A 110 -8.98 10.08 -8.32
C MET A 110 -8.32 8.78 -8.76
N VAL A 111 -8.65 8.27 -9.96
CA VAL A 111 -8.01 7.09 -10.55
C VAL A 111 -6.52 7.35 -10.79
N LYS A 112 -6.16 8.48 -11.41
CA LYS A 112 -4.76 8.92 -11.55
C LYS A 112 -4.06 9.12 -10.21
N GLY A 113 -4.81 9.55 -9.19
CA GLY A 113 -4.33 9.61 -7.81
C GLY A 113 -3.93 8.24 -7.27
N LEU A 114 -4.76 7.21 -7.51
CA LEU A 114 -4.47 5.83 -7.13
C LEU A 114 -3.26 5.27 -7.90
N ASP A 115 -3.16 5.55 -9.20
CA ASP A 115 -1.97 5.18 -10.01
C ASP A 115 -0.69 5.77 -9.42
N PHE A 116 -0.74 7.05 -9.02
CA PHE A 116 0.39 7.71 -8.39
C PHE A 116 0.78 7.04 -7.07
N VAL A 117 -0.19 6.71 -6.21
CA VAL A 117 0.04 5.97 -4.96
C VAL A 117 0.75 4.63 -5.21
N ILE A 118 0.27 3.85 -6.19
CA ILE A 118 0.86 2.57 -6.57
C ILE A 118 2.30 2.76 -7.07
N SER A 119 2.54 3.76 -7.91
CA SER A 119 3.86 4.04 -8.48
C SER A 119 4.88 4.42 -7.40
N GLU A 120 4.48 5.24 -6.42
CA GLU A 120 5.36 5.70 -5.35
C GLU A 120 5.60 4.60 -4.31
N ALA A 121 4.58 3.79 -3.98
CA ALA A 121 4.74 2.62 -3.13
C ALA A 121 5.80 1.67 -3.70
N ARG A 122 5.73 1.39 -5.01
CA ARG A 122 6.75 0.60 -5.72
C ARG A 122 8.13 1.26 -5.65
N ARG A 123 8.21 2.56 -5.90
CA ARG A 123 9.47 3.32 -5.89
C ARG A 123 10.21 3.23 -4.54
N TYR A 124 9.47 3.21 -3.44
CA TYR A 124 10.03 3.19 -2.08
C TYR A 124 10.02 1.80 -1.43
N GLY A 125 9.64 0.75 -2.16
CA GLY A 125 9.67 -0.64 -1.69
C GLY A 125 8.62 -0.96 -0.63
N VAL A 126 7.46 -0.28 -0.66
CA VAL A 126 6.35 -0.48 0.27
C VAL A 126 5.23 -1.25 -0.43
N CYS A 127 4.76 -2.35 0.18
CA CYS A 127 3.62 -3.12 -0.31
C CYS A 127 2.30 -2.40 0.01
N LEU A 128 1.26 -2.60 -0.79
CA LEU A 128 -0.06 -1.98 -0.57
C LEU A 128 -1.12 -3.01 -0.20
N MET A 129 -1.84 -2.77 0.88
CA MET A 129 -3.14 -3.39 1.14
C MET A 129 -4.25 -2.42 0.73
N LEU A 130 -4.95 -2.74 -0.36
CA LEU A 130 -6.04 -1.92 -0.90
C LEU A 130 -7.40 -2.41 -0.39
N SER A 131 -8.08 -1.58 0.39
CA SER A 131 -9.49 -1.80 0.73
C SER A 131 -10.37 -1.26 -0.40
N PHE A 132 -11.35 -2.02 -0.87
CA PHE A 132 -12.22 -1.64 -2.01
C PHE A 132 -13.62 -1.18 -1.60
N VAL A 133 -13.99 -1.28 -0.33
CA VAL A 133 -15.25 -0.79 0.21
C VAL A 133 -15.11 -0.54 1.71
N ASN A 134 -16.00 0.27 2.28
CA ASN A 134 -16.13 0.48 3.72
C ASN A 134 -17.41 -0.14 4.28
N ASN A 135 -17.34 -0.65 5.50
CA ASN A 135 -18.51 -1.05 6.26
C ASN A 135 -19.31 0.17 6.75
N TYR A 136 -18.62 1.28 7.02
CA TYR A 136 -19.17 2.50 7.60
C TYR A 136 -19.40 3.59 6.53
N LYS A 137 -20.07 4.67 6.93
CA LYS A 137 -20.46 5.79 6.05
C LYS A 137 -19.31 6.65 5.50
N ASP A 138 -18.11 6.54 6.08
CA ASP A 138 -16.99 7.41 5.71
C ASP A 138 -16.54 7.15 4.27
N LEU A 139 -16.53 8.22 3.47
CA LEU A 139 -16.31 8.19 2.03
C LEU A 139 -17.26 7.23 1.28
N GLY A 140 -18.49 7.09 1.78
CA GLY A 140 -19.51 6.24 1.17
C GLY A 140 -19.65 4.91 1.92
N GLY A 141 -19.19 3.82 1.29
CA GLY A 141 -19.31 2.49 1.86
C GLY A 141 -20.72 1.90 1.77
N ARG A 142 -20.98 0.92 2.62
CA ARG A 142 -22.21 0.12 2.63
C ARG A 142 -23.52 0.94 2.61
N PRO A 143 -23.68 2.04 3.38
CA PRO A 143 -24.89 2.86 3.29
C PRO A 143 -25.08 3.53 1.93
N GLN A 144 -24.00 3.95 1.28
CA GLN A 144 -24.06 4.55 -0.06
C GLN A 144 -24.41 3.50 -1.12
N TRP A 145 -23.87 2.29 -1.00
CA TRP A 145 -24.23 1.18 -1.87
C TRP A 145 -25.74 0.88 -1.79
N ALA A 146 -26.30 0.78 -0.57
CA ALA A 146 -27.72 0.47 -0.38
C ALA A 146 -28.62 1.57 -0.99
N ARG A 147 -28.25 2.84 -0.79
CA ARG A 147 -28.94 3.98 -1.42
C ARG A 147 -28.91 3.92 -2.95
N ASN A 148 -27.77 3.54 -3.52
CA ASN A 148 -27.65 3.36 -4.98
C ASN A 148 -28.57 2.24 -5.52
N GLN A 149 -28.99 1.29 -4.67
CA GLN A 149 -29.98 0.26 -4.97
C GLN A 149 -31.42 0.66 -4.62
N GLY A 150 -31.66 1.91 -4.19
CA GLY A 150 -32.98 2.39 -3.79
C GLY A 150 -33.41 1.99 -2.38
N GLN A 151 -32.52 1.45 -1.55
CA GLN A 151 -32.81 1.09 -0.17
C GLN A 151 -32.55 2.25 0.79
N SER A 152 -33.47 2.47 1.73
CA SER A 152 -33.30 3.43 2.83
C SER A 152 -32.92 2.67 4.09
N LEU A 153 -31.68 2.86 4.56
CA LEU A 153 -31.22 2.31 5.83
C LEU A 153 -31.49 3.31 6.96
N SER A 154 -32.17 2.87 8.01
CA SER A 154 -32.44 3.65 9.22
C SER A 154 -31.39 3.44 10.31
N SER A 155 -30.66 2.32 10.25
CA SER A 155 -29.53 1.97 11.11
C SER A 155 -28.38 1.31 10.32
N ASP A 156 -27.18 1.22 10.93
CA ASP A 156 -26.02 0.55 10.33
C ASP A 156 -26.21 -0.98 10.18
N ASP A 157 -27.16 -1.56 10.93
CA ASP A 157 -27.43 -3.01 10.96
C ASP A 157 -28.56 -3.43 10.00
N ASP A 158 -29.40 -2.49 9.56
CA ASP A 158 -30.53 -2.75 8.64
C ASP A 158 -30.05 -3.40 7.33
N TYR A 159 -28.82 -3.11 6.92
CA TYR A 159 -28.21 -3.70 5.73
C TYR A 159 -28.13 -5.24 5.76
N PHE A 160 -27.96 -5.84 6.94
CA PHE A 160 -27.86 -7.31 7.05
C PHE A 160 -29.23 -8.00 7.08
N SER A 161 -30.31 -7.21 7.04
CA SER A 161 -31.68 -7.68 7.16
C SER A 161 -32.48 -7.56 5.85
N VAL A 162 -31.85 -7.09 4.78
CA VAL A 162 -32.42 -6.91 3.43
C VAL A 162 -31.99 -8.00 2.46
#